data_AF-A0A5J6U552-F1
#
_entry.id   AF-A0A5J6U552-F1
#
_cell.length_a   1.000
_cell.length_b   1.000
_cell.length_c   1.000
_cell.angle_alpha   90.00
_cell.angle_beta   90.00
_cell.angle_gamma   90.00
#
_symmetry.space_group_name_H-M   'P 1'
#
loop_
_entity.id
_entity.type
_entity.pdbx_description
1 polymer ?
#
loop_
_entity_poly.entity_id
_entity_poly.type
_entity_poly.pdbx_seq_one_letter_code
_entity_poly.pdbx_strand_id
1 'polypeptide(L)'
;MDEATGPSLRADAERSVRAILEAAERVFAEDPGATMEQVAAAAGVARTTIHRRFANRQALIDALASSAAHQLAQAVDDGRPDTAPPLVAMHRITANVLQVKSAWAFSLGLPASPGSEAAVLQQDIARRCIAVLRRAQADGLIDQAADLDWVRRVYYALIGESLHGDPDDEDPDALAARIIDTVLRGAGPRT
;
A
#
# COMPACT_ATOMS: atom_id res chain seq x y z
N MET A 1 -34.76 4.91 -29.06
CA MET A 1 -33.45 4.87 -29.73
C MET A 1 -32.46 5.36 -28.70
N ASP A 2 -31.89 4.43 -27.95
CA ASP A 2 -31.02 4.72 -26.81
C ASP A 2 -29.75 3.89 -27.02
N GLU A 3 -28.70 4.56 -27.50
CA GLU A 3 -27.45 3.95 -27.93
C GLU A 3 -26.50 3.93 -26.73
N ALA A 4 -26.44 2.77 -26.06
CA ALA A 4 -25.54 2.52 -24.95
C ALA A 4 -24.08 2.67 -25.41
N THR A 5 -23.41 3.71 -24.92
CA THR A 5 -21.97 3.91 -25.13
C THR A 5 -21.19 2.86 -24.35
N GLY A 6 -20.65 1.85 -25.03
CA GLY A 6 -19.78 0.84 -24.43
C GLY A 6 -18.52 1.46 -23.80
N PRO A 7 -17.85 0.78 -22.86
CA PRO A 7 -16.63 1.28 -22.24
C PRO A 7 -15.57 1.65 -23.30
N SER A 8 -14.86 2.77 -23.10
CA SER A 8 -13.82 3.19 -24.05
C SER A 8 -12.65 2.17 -24.05
N LEU A 9 -12.06 1.93 -25.22
CA LEU A 9 -10.90 1.03 -25.42
C LEU A 9 -9.73 1.28 -24.45
N ARG A 10 -9.59 2.51 -23.93
CA ARG A 10 -8.59 2.85 -22.91
C ARG A 10 -8.92 2.26 -21.54
N ALA A 11 -10.18 2.37 -21.12
CA ALA A 11 -10.65 1.79 -19.86
C ALA A 11 -10.54 0.26 -19.86
N ASP A 12 -10.79 -0.39 -21.00
CA ASP A 12 -10.58 -1.83 -21.16
C ASP A 12 -9.10 -2.20 -21.08
N ALA A 13 -8.23 -1.42 -21.74
CA ALA A 13 -6.80 -1.64 -21.67
C ALA A 13 -6.23 -1.44 -20.26
N GLU A 14 -6.71 -0.44 -19.52
CA GLU A 14 -6.33 -0.19 -18.13
C GLU A 14 -6.80 -1.31 -17.19
N ARG A 15 -8.03 -1.79 -17.33
CA ARG A 15 -8.53 -2.96 -16.59
C ARG A 15 -7.70 -4.21 -16.90
N SER A 16 -7.36 -4.43 -18.16
CA SER A 16 -6.52 -5.55 -18.58
C SER A 16 -5.12 -5.47 -17.98
N VAL A 17 -4.52 -4.28 -17.91
CA VAL A 17 -3.22 -4.08 -17.25
C VAL A 17 -3.32 -4.37 -15.75
N ARG A 18 -4.36 -3.85 -15.08
CA ARG A 18 -4.57 -4.11 -13.64
C ARG A 18 -4.68 -5.60 -13.33
N ALA A 19 -5.47 -6.34 -14.10
CA ALA A 19 -5.62 -7.79 -13.93
C ALA A 19 -4.29 -8.54 -14.11
N ILE A 20 -3.44 -8.10 -15.05
CA ILE A 20 -2.09 -8.68 -15.22
C ILE A 20 -1.21 -8.38 -14.00
N LEU A 21 -1.24 -7.15 -13.47
CA LEU A 21 -0.47 -6.78 -12.29
C LEU A 21 -0.92 -7.55 -11.04
N GLU A 22 -2.22 -7.68 -10.81
CA GLU A 22 -2.77 -8.48 -9.70
C GLU A 22 -2.41 -9.97 -9.81
N ALA A 23 -2.40 -10.52 -11.02
CA ALA A 23 -1.93 -11.89 -11.25
C ALA A 23 -0.42 -12.03 -11.03
N ALA A 24 0.37 -11.06 -11.50
CA ALA A 24 1.81 -11.04 -11.32
C ALA A 24 2.20 -10.94 -9.84
N GLU A 25 1.50 -10.11 -9.06
CA GLU A 25 1.69 -9.97 -7.62
C GLU A 25 1.53 -11.31 -6.90
N ARG A 26 0.41 -12.02 -7.16
CA ARG A 26 0.17 -13.34 -6.57
C ARG A 26 1.22 -14.36 -6.98
N VAL A 27 1.53 -14.45 -8.28
CA VAL A 27 2.51 -15.40 -8.81
C VAL A 27 3.90 -15.17 -8.22
N PHE A 28 4.35 -13.92 -8.10
CA PHE A 28 5.66 -13.61 -7.54
C PHE A 28 5.72 -13.69 -6.02
N ALA A 29 4.61 -13.47 -5.32
CA ALA A 29 4.51 -13.72 -3.89
C ALA A 29 4.67 -15.21 -3.56
N GLU A 30 4.12 -16.10 -4.38
CA GLU A 30 4.27 -17.55 -4.25
C GLU A 30 5.65 -18.05 -4.71
N ASP A 31 6.10 -17.60 -5.89
CA ASP A 31 7.39 -17.96 -6.48
C ASP A 31 8.08 -16.72 -7.07
N PRO A 32 9.02 -16.10 -6.32
CA PRO A 32 9.80 -14.98 -6.83
C PRO A 32 10.58 -15.29 -8.11
N GLY A 33 10.85 -16.58 -8.40
CA GLY A 33 11.55 -17.05 -9.60
C GLY A 33 10.66 -17.21 -10.83
N ALA A 34 9.34 -17.01 -10.71
CA ALA A 34 8.40 -17.27 -11.80
C ALA A 34 8.71 -16.48 -13.08
N THR A 35 8.40 -17.09 -14.23
CA THR A 35 8.63 -16.53 -15.56
C THR A 35 7.48 -15.63 -16.02
N MET A 36 7.77 -14.80 -17.04
CA MET A 36 6.74 -14.01 -17.72
C MET A 36 5.63 -14.88 -18.34
N GLU A 37 5.93 -16.12 -18.74
CA GLU A 37 4.90 -17.03 -19.26
C GLU A 37 3.97 -17.55 -18.16
N GLN A 38 4.50 -17.85 -16.97
CA GLN A 38 3.69 -18.26 -15.82
C GLN A 38 2.73 -17.13 -15.39
N VAL A 39 3.23 -15.89 -15.36
CA VAL A 39 2.37 -14.71 -15.10
C VAL A 39 1.29 -14.56 -16.18
N ALA A 40 1.64 -14.69 -17.47
CA ALA A 40 0.66 -14.60 -18.55
C ALA A 40 -0.45 -15.66 -18.43
N ALA A 41 -0.07 -16.90 -18.09
CA ALA A 41 -1.00 -17.99 -17.86
C ALA A 41 -1.93 -17.69 -16.67
N ALA A 42 -1.39 -17.23 -15.54
CA ALA A 42 -2.17 -16.87 -14.35
C ALA A 42 -3.12 -15.67 -14.60
N ALA A 43 -2.69 -14.71 -15.43
CA ALA A 43 -3.49 -13.57 -15.84
C ALA A 43 -4.53 -13.90 -16.93
N GLY A 44 -4.54 -15.13 -17.47
CA GLY A 44 -5.44 -15.53 -18.56
C GLY A 44 -5.17 -14.80 -19.88
N VAL A 45 -3.93 -14.34 -20.12
CA VAL A 45 -3.56 -13.62 -21.35
C VAL A 45 -2.52 -14.39 -22.17
N ALA A 46 -2.50 -14.14 -23.48
CA ALA A 46 -1.47 -14.69 -24.35
C ALA A 46 -0.08 -14.12 -24.02
N ARG A 47 0.97 -14.93 -24.19
CA ARG A 47 2.37 -14.52 -24.04
C ARG A 47 2.73 -13.28 -24.89
N THR A 48 2.19 -13.17 -26.10
CA THR A 48 2.42 -11.99 -26.96
C THR A 48 1.82 -10.71 -26.36
N THR A 49 0.70 -10.83 -25.66
CA THR A 49 0.05 -9.70 -24.97
C THR A 49 0.90 -9.20 -23.80
N ILE A 50 1.43 -10.10 -22.97
CA ILE A 50 2.26 -9.68 -21.83
C ILE A 50 3.55 -9.01 -22.31
N HIS A 51 4.24 -9.56 -23.30
CA HIS A 51 5.50 -8.99 -23.82
C HIS A 51 5.29 -7.66 -24.58
N ARG A 52 4.11 -7.47 -25.18
CA ARG A 52 3.74 -6.17 -25.77
C ARG A 52 3.52 -5.08 -24.71
N ARG A 53 3.08 -5.46 -23.50
CA ARG A 53 2.87 -4.52 -22.39
C ARG A 53 4.12 -4.30 -21.55
N PHE A 54 4.88 -5.37 -21.32
CA PHE A 54 6.07 -5.36 -20.48
C PHE A 54 7.21 -6.02 -21.25
N ALA A 55 8.20 -5.22 -21.62
CA ALA A 55 9.31 -5.68 -22.47
C ALA A 55 10.09 -6.84 -21.85
N ASN A 56 10.20 -6.87 -20.52
CA ASN A 56 10.89 -7.90 -19.76
C ASN A 56 10.31 -7.99 -18.32
N ARG A 57 10.81 -8.94 -17.53
CA ARG A 57 10.42 -9.15 -16.13
C ARG A 57 10.67 -7.92 -15.26
N GLN A 58 11.77 -7.20 -15.47
CA GLN A 58 12.06 -5.99 -14.70
C GLN A 58 11.03 -4.89 -14.96
N ALA A 59 10.63 -4.68 -16.22
CA ALA A 59 9.60 -3.71 -16.57
C ALA A 59 8.23 -4.05 -15.94
N LEU A 60 7.92 -5.35 -15.77
CA LEU A 60 6.74 -5.78 -15.03
C LEU A 60 6.87 -5.48 -13.52
N ILE A 61 8.03 -5.72 -12.93
CA ILE A 61 8.30 -5.42 -11.51
C ILE A 61 8.25 -3.92 -11.23
N ASP A 62 8.80 -3.09 -12.12
CA ASP A 62 8.75 -1.64 -11.98
C ASP A 62 7.31 -1.12 -12.06
N ALA A 63 6.49 -1.70 -12.95
CA ALA A 63 5.06 -1.38 -13.06
C ALA A 63 4.26 -1.85 -11.84
N LEU A 64 4.58 -3.03 -11.30
CA LEU A 64 4.05 -3.56 -10.05
C LEU A 64 4.35 -2.61 -8.88
N ALA A 65 5.60 -2.15 -8.74
CA ALA A 65 6.00 -1.21 -7.70
C ALA A 65 5.27 0.14 -7.80
N SER A 66 5.12 0.68 -9.03
CA SER A 66 4.33 1.90 -9.24
C SER A 66 2.85 1.70 -8.88
N SER A 67 2.25 0.57 -9.28
CA SER A 67 0.87 0.24 -8.95
C SER A 67 0.66 0.11 -7.44
N ALA A 68 1.53 -0.62 -6.74
CA ALA A 68 1.46 -0.78 -5.30
C ALA A 68 1.63 0.56 -4.55
N ALA A 69 2.53 1.43 -5.03
CA ALA A 69 2.70 2.77 -4.47
C ALA A 69 1.47 3.66 -4.66
N HIS A 70 0.80 3.57 -5.82
CA HIS A 70 -0.48 4.25 -6.05
C HIS A 70 -1.57 3.73 -5.12
N GLN A 71 -1.68 2.41 -4.94
CA GLN A 71 -2.66 1.82 -4.02
C GLN A 71 -2.42 2.28 -2.57
N LEU A 72 -1.16 2.37 -2.13
CA LEU A 72 -0.83 2.94 -0.82
C LEU A 72 -1.20 4.42 -0.70
N ALA A 73 -0.93 5.22 -1.74
CA ALA A 73 -1.27 6.63 -1.74
C ALA A 73 -2.79 6.84 -1.64
N GLN A 74 -3.57 6.06 -2.40
CA GLN A 74 -5.03 6.07 -2.34
C GLN A 74 -5.55 5.62 -0.97
N ALA A 75 -5.00 4.54 -0.40
CA ALA A 75 -5.34 4.08 0.95
C ALA A 75 -5.14 5.17 2.02
N VAL A 76 -4.06 5.96 1.89
CA VAL A 76 -3.81 7.12 2.76
C VAL A 76 -4.86 8.21 2.54
N ASP A 77 -5.16 8.55 1.27
CA ASP A 77 -6.12 9.61 0.93
C ASP A 77 -7.56 9.28 1.37
N ASP A 78 -7.97 8.02 1.23
CA ASP A 78 -9.28 7.52 1.70
C ASP A 78 -9.41 7.60 3.23
N GLY A 79 -8.28 7.57 3.94
CA GLY A 79 -8.22 7.84 5.38
C GLY A 79 -8.44 9.31 5.76
N ARG A 80 -8.53 10.21 4.76
CA ARG A 80 -8.81 11.65 4.91
C ARG A 80 -7.82 12.35 5.87
N PRO A 81 -6.51 12.30 5.57
CA PRO A 81 -5.43 12.72 6.47
C PRO A 81 -5.50 14.19 6.89
N ASP A 82 -6.14 15.04 6.10
CA ASP A 82 -6.24 16.48 6.37
C ASP A 82 -7.57 16.90 7.02
N THR A 83 -8.63 16.10 6.88
CA THR A 83 -10.00 16.53 7.25
C THR A 83 -10.65 15.71 8.34
N ALA A 84 -10.28 14.43 8.51
CA ALA A 84 -10.80 13.63 9.61
C ALA A 84 -10.10 13.99 10.94
N PRO A 85 -10.76 13.80 12.10
CA PRO A 85 -10.09 13.89 13.41
C PRO A 85 -8.82 13.01 13.44
N PRO A 86 -7.70 13.41 14.07
CA PRO A 86 -6.42 12.73 13.89
C PRO A 86 -6.45 11.24 14.26
N LEU A 87 -7.10 10.88 15.38
CA LEU A 87 -7.25 9.47 15.76
C LEU A 87 -8.03 8.65 14.73
N VAL A 88 -9.10 9.23 14.16
CA VAL A 88 -9.92 8.59 13.13
C VAL A 88 -9.13 8.44 11.83
N ALA A 89 -8.36 9.47 11.44
CA ALA A 89 -7.48 9.42 10.28
C ALA A 89 -6.41 8.34 10.45
N MET A 90 -5.73 8.31 11.60
CA MET A 90 -4.73 7.28 11.91
C MET A 90 -5.32 5.87 11.79
N HIS A 91 -6.52 5.63 12.36
CA HIS A 91 -7.19 4.33 12.28
C HIS A 91 -7.48 3.90 10.84
N ARG A 92 -8.17 4.75 10.08
CA ARG A 92 -8.55 4.45 8.70
C ARG A 92 -7.33 4.24 7.80
N ILE A 93 -6.33 5.12 7.92
CA ILE A 93 -5.09 5.01 7.16
C ILE A 93 -4.39 3.69 7.50
N THR A 94 -4.29 3.33 8.79
CA THR A 94 -3.63 2.08 9.22
C THR A 94 -4.35 0.87 8.63
N ALA A 95 -5.67 0.76 8.81
CA ALA A 95 -6.46 -0.36 8.29
C ALA A 95 -6.35 -0.48 6.77
N ASN A 96 -6.49 0.62 6.03
CA ASN A 96 -6.37 0.63 4.57
C ASN A 96 -4.95 0.24 4.11
N VAL A 97 -3.91 0.73 4.79
CA VAL A 97 -2.51 0.41 4.46
C VAL A 97 -2.21 -1.06 4.73
N LEU A 98 -2.74 -1.64 5.81
CA LEU A 98 -2.59 -3.07 6.11
C LEU A 98 -3.22 -3.94 5.01
N GLN A 99 -4.44 -3.60 4.55
CA GLN A 99 -5.09 -4.29 3.44
C GLN A 99 -4.26 -4.23 2.15
N VAL A 100 -3.76 -3.04 1.80
CA VAL A 100 -2.93 -2.88 0.60
C VAL A 100 -1.61 -3.65 0.74
N LYS A 101 -0.96 -3.59 1.90
CA LYS A 101 0.30 -4.30 2.14
C LYS A 101 0.14 -5.82 2.10
N SER A 102 -1.00 -6.34 2.58
CA SER A 102 -1.34 -7.76 2.46
C SER A 102 -1.55 -8.16 1.00
N ALA A 103 -2.29 -7.35 0.23
CA ALA A 103 -2.59 -7.64 -1.17
C ALA A 103 -1.38 -7.46 -2.11
N TRP A 104 -0.40 -6.64 -1.72
CA TRP A 104 0.78 -6.28 -2.53
C TRP A 104 2.10 -6.60 -1.80
N ALA A 105 2.14 -7.72 -1.08
CA ALA A 105 3.26 -8.12 -0.23
C ALA A 105 4.59 -8.26 -1.00
N PHE A 106 4.59 -8.84 -2.19
CA PHE A 106 5.78 -8.98 -3.03
C PHE A 106 6.28 -7.61 -3.49
N SER A 107 5.41 -6.82 -4.11
CA SER A 107 5.78 -5.51 -4.66
C SER A 107 6.28 -4.54 -3.60
N LEU A 108 5.65 -4.54 -2.42
CA LEU A 108 6.00 -3.63 -1.32
C LEU A 108 7.12 -4.15 -0.42
N GLY A 109 7.49 -5.43 -0.56
CA GLY A 109 8.68 -6.00 0.06
C GLY A 109 9.98 -5.64 -0.67
N LEU A 110 9.89 -5.20 -1.93
CA LEU A 110 11.04 -4.76 -2.71
C LEU A 110 11.38 -3.30 -2.43
N PRO A 111 12.68 -2.94 -2.35
CA PRO A 111 13.08 -1.55 -2.26
C PRO A 111 12.71 -0.82 -3.56
N ALA A 112 12.08 0.35 -3.42
CA ALA A 112 11.80 1.20 -4.58
C ALA A 112 13.10 1.72 -5.20
N SER A 113 13.20 1.67 -6.52
CA SER A 113 14.33 2.24 -7.25
C SER A 113 14.44 3.75 -7.00
N PRO A 114 15.63 4.29 -6.66
CA PRO A 114 15.81 5.72 -6.44
C PRO A 114 15.36 6.54 -7.66
N GLY A 115 14.57 7.59 -7.42
CA GLY A 115 14.05 8.47 -8.47
C GLY A 115 12.88 7.88 -9.29
N SER A 116 12.43 6.66 -8.98
CA SER A 116 11.20 6.12 -9.56
C SER A 116 9.95 6.85 -9.04
N GLU A 117 8.87 6.77 -9.79
CA GLU A 117 7.55 7.25 -9.36
C GLU A 117 7.12 6.66 -8.01
N ALA A 118 7.36 5.36 -7.80
CA ALA A 118 7.08 4.69 -6.53
C ALA A 118 7.84 5.32 -5.36
N ALA A 119 9.12 5.67 -5.56
CA ALA A 119 9.92 6.34 -4.52
C ALA A 119 9.39 7.74 -4.20
N VAL A 120 8.92 8.50 -5.20
CA VAL A 120 8.30 9.81 -5.01
C VAL A 120 7.00 9.69 -4.19
N LEU A 121 6.13 8.75 -4.56
CA LEU A 121 4.88 8.50 -3.82
C LEU A 121 5.14 8.07 -2.37
N GLN A 122 6.14 7.23 -2.12
CA GLN A 122 6.52 6.83 -0.77
C GLN A 122 7.01 8.02 0.08
N GLN A 123 7.77 8.94 -0.51
CA GLN A 123 8.18 10.18 0.17
C GLN A 123 6.97 11.08 0.49
N ASP A 124 6.01 11.17 -0.43
CA ASP A 124 4.78 11.92 -0.23
C ASP A 124 3.91 11.33 0.88
N ILE A 125 3.81 10.00 0.95
CA ILE A 125 3.12 9.28 2.03
C ILE A 125 3.81 9.55 3.36
N ALA A 126 5.15 9.48 3.41
CA ALA A 126 5.90 9.77 4.63
C ALA A 126 5.68 11.20 5.14
N ARG A 127 5.63 12.18 4.23
CA ARG A 127 5.31 13.58 4.58
C ARG A 127 3.90 13.72 5.14
N ARG A 128 2.91 13.08 4.49
CA ARG A 128 1.50 13.07 4.96
C ARG A 128 1.37 12.41 6.33
N CYS A 129 2.09 11.31 6.57
CA CYS A 129 2.12 10.67 7.89
C CYS A 129 2.61 11.62 8.99
N ILE A 130 3.71 12.36 8.76
CA ILE A 130 4.18 13.37 9.73
C ILE A 130 3.13 14.46 9.96
N ALA A 131 2.42 14.91 8.91
CA ALA A 131 1.36 15.90 9.07
C ALA A 131 0.22 15.39 9.97
N VAL A 132 -0.22 14.15 9.80
CA VAL A 132 -1.22 13.53 10.67
C VAL A 132 -0.73 13.41 12.11
N LEU A 133 0.52 12.95 12.33
CA LEU A 133 1.11 12.85 13.66
C LEU A 133 1.23 14.22 14.34
N ARG A 134 1.57 15.27 13.58
CA ARG A 134 1.61 16.65 14.10
C ARG A 134 0.22 17.15 14.51
N ARG A 135 -0.84 16.80 13.76
CA ARG A 135 -2.22 17.10 14.16
C ARG A 135 -2.61 16.34 15.44
N ALA A 136 -2.24 15.07 15.55
CA ALA A 136 -2.46 14.28 16.76
C ALA A 136 -1.72 14.86 17.98
N GLN A 137 -0.50 15.38 17.78
CA GLN A 137 0.25 16.12 18.81
C GLN A 137 -0.48 17.41 19.20
N ALA A 138 -0.95 18.21 18.25
CA ALA A 138 -1.70 19.44 18.54
C ALA A 138 -2.99 19.18 19.32
N ASP A 139 -3.65 18.04 19.07
CA ASP A 139 -4.86 17.59 19.78
C ASP A 139 -4.56 16.91 21.13
N GLY A 140 -3.29 16.84 21.56
CA GLY A 140 -2.88 16.27 22.84
C GLY A 140 -2.88 14.74 22.90
N LEU A 141 -3.03 14.05 21.77
CA LEU A 141 -2.95 12.58 21.68
C LEU A 141 -1.50 12.08 21.75
N ILE A 142 -0.55 12.90 21.28
CA ILE A 142 0.89 12.65 21.35
C ILE A 142 1.52 13.73 22.21
N ASP A 143 2.52 13.35 23.02
CA ASP A 143 3.27 14.27 23.88
C ASP A 143 3.90 15.42 23.06
N GLN A 144 3.82 16.66 23.56
CA GLN A 144 4.37 17.85 22.89
C GLN A 144 5.90 17.79 22.75
N ALA A 145 6.59 17.05 23.62
CA ALA A 145 8.04 16.86 23.57
C ALA A 145 8.46 15.66 22.69
N ALA A 146 7.51 14.91 22.12
CA ALA A 146 7.83 13.73 21.32
C ALA A 146 8.53 14.08 20.00
N ASP A 147 9.59 13.32 19.67
CA ASP A 147 10.19 13.32 18.34
C ASP A 147 9.27 12.59 17.35
N LEU A 148 8.58 13.37 16.49
CA LEU A 148 7.64 12.81 15.52
C LEU A 148 8.31 11.95 14.44
N ASP A 149 9.59 12.17 14.14
CA ASP A 149 10.33 11.32 13.22
C ASP A 149 10.62 9.95 13.84
N TRP A 150 10.93 9.92 15.14
CA TRP A 150 11.04 8.67 15.89
C TRP A 150 9.69 7.94 15.99
N VAL A 151 8.63 8.65 16.37
CA VAL A 151 7.27 8.08 16.44
C VAL A 151 6.85 7.47 15.10
N ARG A 152 7.13 8.17 13.98
CA ARG A 152 6.87 7.63 12.64
C ARG A 152 7.66 6.35 12.36
N ARG A 153 8.96 6.30 12.72
CA ARG A 153 9.78 5.08 12.52
C ARG A 153 9.20 3.90 13.30
N VAL A 154 8.80 4.10 14.55
CA VAL A 154 8.18 3.06 15.39
C VAL A 154 6.83 2.63 14.80
N TYR A 155 5.99 3.58 14.40
CA TYR A 155 4.71 3.30 13.76
C TYR A 155 4.88 2.48 12.48
N TYR A 156 5.86 2.82 11.63
CA TYR A 156 6.15 2.07 10.42
C TYR A 156 6.70 0.67 10.72
N ALA A 157 7.51 0.52 11.78
CA ALA A 157 7.99 -0.78 12.22
C ALA A 157 6.85 -1.69 12.69
N LEU A 158 5.88 -1.16 13.44
CA LEU A 158 4.71 -1.92 13.87
C LEU A 158 3.84 -2.37 12.69
N ILE A 159 3.60 -1.50 11.71
CA ILE A 159 2.91 -1.87 10.47
C ILE A 159 3.70 -2.94 9.70
N GLY A 160 5.02 -2.78 9.59
CA GLY A 160 5.89 -3.75 8.94
C GLY A 160 5.81 -5.13 9.58
N GLU A 161 5.91 -5.19 10.92
CA GLU A 161 5.86 -6.45 11.66
C GLU A 161 4.50 -7.13 11.63
N SER A 162 3.41 -6.35 11.59
CA SER A 162 2.08 -6.92 11.53
C SER A 162 1.77 -7.71 10.24
N LEU A 163 2.68 -7.68 9.27
CA LEU A 163 2.59 -8.43 8.01
C LEU A 163 3.38 -9.74 8.05
N HIS A 164 4.13 -9.97 9.13
CA HIS A 164 4.81 -11.24 9.40
C HIS A 164 3.84 -12.15 10.18
N GLY A 165 2.90 -12.76 9.48
CA GLY A 165 1.84 -13.63 10.03
C GLY A 165 0.94 -14.19 8.93
N ASP A 166 -0.07 -14.98 9.28
CA ASP A 166 -1.08 -15.40 8.32
C ASP A 166 -2.05 -14.23 8.06
N PRO A 167 -2.06 -13.63 6.85
CA PRO A 167 -2.90 -12.46 6.55
C PRO A 167 -4.40 -12.75 6.63
N ASP A 168 -4.82 -14.02 6.59
CA ASP A 168 -6.23 -14.41 6.70
C ASP A 168 -6.73 -14.49 8.15
N ASP A 169 -5.85 -14.43 9.15
CA ASP A 169 -6.19 -14.69 10.56
C ASP A 169 -6.47 -13.43 11.40
N GLU A 170 -6.14 -12.22 10.92
CA GLU A 170 -6.33 -10.98 11.69
C GLU A 170 -7.11 -9.88 10.94
N ASP A 171 -8.22 -9.43 11.54
CA ASP A 171 -9.03 -8.30 11.06
C ASP A 171 -8.17 -7.01 10.99
N PRO A 172 -8.02 -6.38 9.80
CA PRO A 172 -7.24 -5.16 9.63
C PRO A 172 -7.67 -4.01 10.55
N ASP A 173 -8.96 -3.93 10.89
CA ASP A 173 -9.47 -2.90 11.81
C ASP A 173 -9.01 -3.17 13.25
N ALA A 174 -9.08 -4.42 13.70
CA ALA A 174 -8.60 -4.82 15.03
C ALA A 174 -7.09 -4.63 15.17
N LEU A 175 -6.33 -4.96 14.12
CA LEU A 175 -4.88 -4.77 14.08
C LEU A 175 -4.50 -3.28 14.06
N ALA A 176 -5.21 -2.47 13.26
CA ALA A 176 -5.04 -1.02 13.25
C ALA A 176 -5.25 -0.40 14.65
N ALA A 177 -6.32 -0.81 15.35
CA ALA A 177 -6.58 -0.37 16.71
C ALA A 177 -5.43 -0.74 17.66
N ARG A 178 -4.90 -1.97 17.58
CA ARG A 178 -3.78 -2.44 18.41
C ARG A 178 -2.49 -1.65 18.14
N ILE A 179 -2.16 -1.40 16.87
CA ILE A 179 -0.99 -0.61 16.47
C ILE A 179 -1.11 0.81 17.03
N ILE A 180 -2.27 1.44 16.86
CA ILE A 180 -2.48 2.82 17.32
C ILE A 180 -2.44 2.92 18.84
N ASP A 181 -3.07 1.98 19.55
CA ASP A 181 -3.00 1.95 21.02
C ASP A 181 -1.56 1.82 21.50
N THR A 182 -0.77 0.94 20.85
CA THR A 182 0.66 0.75 21.13
C THR A 182 1.47 2.03 20.89
N VAL A 183 1.21 2.74 19.80
CA VAL A 183 1.90 3.99 19.46
C VAL A 183 1.55 5.12 20.44
N LEU A 184 0.27 5.26 20.80
CA LEU A 184 -0.20 6.38 21.62
C LEU A 184 0.07 6.19 23.11
N ARG A 185 0.02 4.95 23.60
CA ARG A 185 0.20 4.65 25.02
C ARG A 185 1.61 4.21 25.36
N GLY A 186 2.36 3.68 24.40
CA GLY A 186 3.60 2.93 24.68
C GLY A 186 3.28 1.64 25.44
N ALA A 187 4.21 0.67 25.45
CA ALA A 187 3.99 -0.65 26.04
C ALA A 187 3.83 -0.68 27.58
N GLY A 188 3.47 0.42 28.24
CA GLY A 188 3.28 0.45 29.69
C GLY A 188 2.83 1.80 30.25
N PRO A 189 2.36 1.82 31.51
CA PRO A 189 1.79 3.01 32.13
C PRO A 189 2.87 4.06 32.40
N ARG A 190 2.59 5.30 32.00
CA ARG A 190 3.33 6.49 32.41
C ARG A 190 2.76 6.97 33.75
N THR A 191 3.34 6.50 34.85
CA THR A 191 3.10 7.03 36.20
C THR A 191 3.69 8.43 36.34
#